data_AF-A0A260PJY8-F1
#
_entry.id   AF-A0A260PJY8-F1
#
_cell.length_a   1.000
_cell.length_b   1.000
_cell.length_c   1.000
_cell.angle_alpha   90.00
_cell.angle_beta   90.00
_cell.angle_gamma   90.00
#
_symmetry.space_group_name_H-M   'P 1'
#
loop_
_entity.id
_entity.type
_entity.pdbx_description
1 polymer ?
#
loop_
_entity_poly.entity_id
_entity_poly.type
_entity_poly.pdbx_seq_one_letter_code
_entity_poly.pdbx_strand_id
1 'polypeptide(L)'
;MREADARVVSVAGDTEPVLQTSGIVEVDHDQFVVSNDDTDTLDVQAKGTLIEVGPGFLATYTGVSYGPARVTVQVWQAEPAAEYDNWEVVEESVITASAAIDVRSLEGRPSEGLEPIPAGSYRVRALARGRDTSTSQEVTEPVEDYLFQFWPTPLDDLAEPPVVTTLKKTDKAWSDEPSNDTELWPDRTMIYVRDENGVTRKVDPESDLGRAVRALKLAYGGRPLEGKLTDQTYAKALAFLDRPLVDWLAQQDGEMLDEFKTFCIRTCFAVSGLDNYPWVTEWADRAIAQRRLDEDYFDLAERVKWDPTIPKRIVPGVPSRLESLQQYEAVKTLAGFYEPVPYDALHRALESYMWALDTFGMDGYEEFIATLRDRFDIPGE
;
A
#
# COMPACT_ATOMS: atom_id res chain seq x y z
N MET A 1 -27.61 -42.75 40.76
CA MET A 1 -28.87 -42.89 40.00
C MET A 1 -29.99 -42.37 40.89
N ARG A 2 -30.55 -41.18 40.72
CA ARG A 2 -30.73 -40.34 39.52
C ARG A 2 -30.47 -38.87 39.85
N GLU A 3 -29.77 -38.21 38.93
CA GLU A 3 -29.80 -36.76 38.73
C GLU A 3 -31.22 -36.30 38.39
N ALA A 4 -31.58 -35.10 38.81
CA ALA A 4 -32.74 -34.38 38.30
C ALA A 4 -32.30 -32.97 37.95
N ASP A 5 -32.30 -32.71 36.65
CA ASP A 5 -32.03 -31.47 35.95
C ASP A 5 -32.68 -30.24 36.60
N ALA A 6 -31.85 -29.23 36.89
CA ALA A 6 -32.30 -27.85 36.99
C ALA A 6 -32.33 -27.27 35.56
N ARG A 7 -33.53 -27.22 34.98
CA ARG A 7 -33.80 -26.53 33.71
C ARG A 7 -33.42 -25.05 33.83
N VAL A 8 -32.41 -24.64 33.08
CA VAL A 8 -32.18 -23.24 32.72
C VAL A 8 -33.34 -22.80 31.84
N VAL A 9 -34.09 -21.82 32.31
CA VAL A 9 -35.15 -21.16 31.55
C VAL A 9 -34.47 -20.23 30.55
N SER A 10 -34.48 -20.61 29.28
CA SER A 10 -34.21 -19.71 28.15
C SER A 10 -35.32 -18.64 28.13
N VAL A 11 -34.95 -17.40 28.43
CA VAL A 11 -35.80 -16.23 28.22
C VAL A 11 -35.68 -15.88 26.73
N ALA A 12 -36.81 -15.83 26.04
CA ALA A 12 -36.90 -15.39 24.65
C ALA A 12 -36.31 -13.97 24.54
N GLY A 13 -35.33 -13.78 23.66
CA GLY A 13 -34.69 -12.49 23.42
C GLY A 13 -35.70 -11.45 22.93
N ASP A 14 -35.54 -10.22 23.39
CA ASP A 14 -36.29 -9.06 22.90
C ASP A 14 -36.16 -8.93 21.38
N THR A 15 -37.26 -8.64 20.68
CA THR A 15 -37.32 -8.64 19.21
C THR A 15 -36.85 -7.34 18.56
N GLU A 16 -36.52 -6.31 19.35
CA GLU A 16 -36.10 -4.99 18.84
C GLU A 16 -34.91 -4.42 19.63
N PRO A 17 -34.00 -3.67 18.97
CA PRO A 17 -32.89 -3.01 19.63
C PRO A 17 -33.36 -1.82 20.47
N VAL A 18 -32.65 -1.53 21.56
CA VAL A 18 -32.91 -0.34 22.41
C VAL A 18 -32.33 0.95 21.83
N LEU A 19 -31.36 0.83 20.94
CA LEU A 19 -30.87 1.92 20.09
C LEU A 19 -30.76 1.37 18.67
N GLN A 20 -31.33 2.06 17.70
CA GLN A 20 -31.06 1.82 16.29
C GLN A 20 -30.90 3.16 15.58
N THR A 21 -29.75 3.36 14.97
CA THR A 21 -29.40 4.59 14.27
C THR A 21 -28.65 4.25 12.99
N SER A 22 -28.87 5.03 11.93
CA SER A 22 -28.25 4.81 10.61
C SER A 22 -27.80 6.15 10.03
N GLY A 23 -26.63 6.15 9.42
CA GLY A 23 -26.04 7.35 8.83
C GLY A 23 -24.96 7.02 7.82
N ILE A 24 -24.22 8.06 7.44
CA ILE A 24 -23.08 7.97 6.53
C ILE A 24 -21.82 8.29 7.31
N VAL A 25 -20.83 7.42 7.16
CA VAL A 25 -19.45 7.68 7.60
C VAL A 25 -18.59 7.94 6.37
N GLU A 26 -17.65 8.86 6.51
CA GLU A 26 -16.59 9.05 5.53
C GLU A 26 -15.51 8.00 5.77
N VAL A 27 -15.19 7.22 4.73
CA VAL A 27 -14.06 6.31 4.71
C VAL A 27 -12.82 7.08 4.28
N ASP A 28 -11.73 6.89 4.99
CA ASP A 28 -10.41 7.39 4.67
C ASP A 28 -9.37 6.29 4.96
N HIS A 29 -8.41 6.12 4.06
CA HIS A 29 -7.36 5.10 4.18
C HIS A 29 -7.90 3.67 4.40
N ASP A 30 -8.93 3.30 3.63
CA ASP A 30 -9.55 1.97 3.66
C ASP A 30 -10.21 1.59 5.00
N GLN A 31 -10.49 2.59 5.85
CA GLN A 31 -11.03 2.38 7.18
C GLN A 31 -12.00 3.46 7.63
N PHE A 32 -12.76 3.12 8.67
CA PHE A 32 -13.41 4.05 9.58
C PHE A 32 -13.43 3.42 10.98
N VAL A 33 -13.75 4.20 12.02
CA VAL A 33 -13.62 3.73 13.42
C VAL A 33 -14.87 4.01 14.25
N VAL A 34 -15.18 3.08 15.16
CA VAL A 34 -16.10 3.31 16.28
C VAL A 34 -15.25 3.55 17.53
N SER A 35 -15.19 4.79 18.02
CA SER A 35 -14.30 5.18 19.13
C SER A 35 -14.78 6.47 19.81
N ASN A 36 -13.98 7.00 20.74
CA ASN A 36 -14.14 8.35 21.28
C ASN A 36 -12.83 9.15 21.10
N ASP A 37 -12.86 10.46 21.38
CA ASP A 37 -11.73 11.38 21.17
C ASP A 37 -10.45 11.00 21.94
N ASP A 38 -10.59 10.29 23.06
CA ASP A 38 -9.50 9.96 23.97
C ASP A 38 -8.93 8.54 23.74
N THR A 39 -9.45 7.80 22.76
CA THR A 39 -9.03 6.41 22.51
C THR A 39 -7.74 6.35 21.67
N ASP A 40 -6.76 5.58 22.13
CA ASP A 40 -5.58 5.20 21.32
C ASP A 40 -5.95 4.07 20.35
N THR A 41 -6.30 4.44 19.12
CA THR A 41 -6.67 3.49 18.04
C THR A 41 -5.48 2.68 17.51
N LEU A 42 -4.25 2.94 17.98
CA LEU A 42 -3.07 2.16 17.62
C LEU A 42 -2.84 0.96 18.55
N ASP A 43 -3.52 0.90 19.71
CA ASP A 43 -3.45 -0.22 20.66
C ASP A 43 -4.36 -1.40 20.21
N VAL A 44 -4.06 -1.95 19.03
CA VAL A 44 -4.79 -3.10 18.47
C VAL A 44 -4.48 -4.36 19.26
N GLN A 45 -5.53 -4.99 19.79
CA GLN A 45 -5.42 -6.22 20.60
C GLN A 45 -5.86 -7.46 19.84
N ALA A 46 -6.79 -7.32 18.89
CA ALA A 46 -7.16 -8.39 17.98
C ALA A 46 -7.61 -7.88 16.62
N LYS A 47 -7.46 -8.75 15.62
CA LYS A 47 -7.66 -8.45 14.21
C LYS A 47 -8.41 -9.58 13.51
N GLY A 48 -9.40 -9.21 12.72
CA GLY A 48 -10.01 -10.03 11.68
C GLY A 48 -9.87 -9.40 10.30
N THR A 49 -10.80 -9.74 9.42
CA THR A 49 -10.88 -9.27 8.02
C THR A 49 -11.91 -8.16 7.84
N LEU A 50 -12.76 -7.91 8.84
CA LEU A 50 -13.70 -6.81 8.87
C LEU A 50 -13.37 -5.83 10.00
N ILE A 51 -12.96 -6.33 11.17
CA ILE A 51 -12.71 -5.46 12.33
C ILE A 51 -11.35 -5.68 12.97
N GLU A 52 -10.80 -4.60 13.50
CA GLU A 52 -9.77 -4.61 14.54
C GLU A 52 -10.36 -4.02 15.82
N VAL A 53 -9.95 -4.59 16.95
CA VAL A 53 -10.47 -4.17 18.26
C VAL A 53 -9.33 -3.91 19.23
N GLY A 54 -9.53 -2.89 20.06
CA GLY A 54 -8.69 -2.56 21.19
C GLY A 54 -9.49 -1.85 22.28
N PRO A 55 -8.83 -1.31 23.31
CA PRO A 55 -9.51 -0.67 24.43
C PRO A 55 -10.30 0.56 23.96
N GLY A 56 -11.64 0.48 24.00
CA GLY A 56 -12.51 1.60 23.66
C GLY A 56 -12.62 1.93 22.17
N PHE A 57 -12.15 1.07 21.26
CA PHE A 57 -12.39 1.24 19.83
C PHE A 57 -12.60 -0.07 19.08
N LEU A 58 -13.23 0.08 17.91
CA LEU A 58 -13.29 -0.89 16.85
C LEU A 58 -13.04 -0.19 15.51
N ALA A 59 -11.95 -0.53 14.83
CA ALA A 59 -11.68 -0.06 13.48
C ALA A 59 -12.26 -1.05 12.47
N THR A 60 -12.83 -0.54 11.38
CA THR A 60 -13.52 -1.34 10.36
C THR A 60 -12.79 -1.22 9.03
N TYR A 61 -12.50 -2.38 8.44
CA TYR A 61 -11.88 -2.50 7.13
C TYR A 61 -12.91 -2.44 6.00
N THR A 62 -12.68 -1.53 5.06
CA THR A 62 -13.56 -1.28 3.92
C THR A 62 -13.01 -1.84 2.62
N GLY A 63 -13.86 -1.97 1.60
CA GLY A 63 -13.40 -2.29 0.25
C GLY A 63 -12.89 -1.05 -0.49
N VAL A 64 -13.62 0.06 -0.39
CA VAL A 64 -13.23 1.38 -0.91
C VAL A 64 -12.09 2.00 -0.10
N SER A 65 -11.26 2.83 -0.73
CA SER A 65 -10.19 3.57 -0.04
C SER A 65 -10.65 4.91 0.53
N TYR A 66 -11.57 5.58 -0.18
CA TYR A 66 -12.12 6.87 0.21
C TYR A 66 -13.59 7.01 -0.22
N GLY A 67 -14.36 7.77 0.55
CA GLY A 67 -15.73 8.15 0.22
C GLY A 67 -16.78 7.63 1.20
N PRO A 68 -18.08 7.82 0.91
CA PRO A 68 -19.13 7.52 1.87
C PRO A 68 -19.42 6.02 2.00
N ALA A 69 -19.69 5.56 3.22
CA ALA A 69 -20.23 4.23 3.51
C ALA A 69 -21.52 4.32 4.35
N ARG A 70 -22.49 3.43 4.10
CA ARG A 70 -23.72 3.34 4.90
C ARG A 70 -23.45 2.51 6.15
N VAL A 71 -23.74 3.08 7.31
CA VAL A 71 -23.56 2.40 8.60
C VAL A 71 -24.87 2.39 9.37
N THR A 72 -25.19 1.25 9.95
CA THR A 72 -26.24 1.09 10.94
C THR A 72 -25.64 0.58 12.25
N VAL A 73 -26.02 1.20 13.35
CA VAL A 73 -25.65 0.78 14.71
C VAL A 73 -26.90 0.34 15.44
N GLN A 74 -26.83 -0.82 16.09
CA GLN A 74 -27.86 -1.37 16.95
C GLN A 74 -27.29 -1.72 18.33
N VAL A 75 -27.94 -1.29 19.40
CA VAL A 75 -27.66 -1.75 20.76
C VAL A 75 -28.85 -2.56 21.25
N TRP A 76 -28.60 -3.74 21.78
CA TRP A 76 -29.59 -4.72 22.22
C TRP A 76 -29.46 -4.99 23.72
N GLN A 77 -30.53 -5.46 24.36
CA GLN A 77 -30.50 -5.90 25.76
C GLN A 77 -29.87 -7.28 25.93
N ALA A 78 -29.90 -8.11 24.88
CA ALA A 78 -29.37 -9.46 24.83
C ALA A 78 -28.89 -9.77 23.41
N GLU A 79 -28.26 -10.93 23.22
CA GLU A 79 -27.79 -11.36 21.91
C GLU A 79 -28.92 -11.38 20.86
N PRO A 80 -28.79 -10.66 19.74
CA PRO A 80 -29.77 -10.67 18.67
C PRO A 80 -29.71 -11.96 17.86
N ALA A 81 -30.84 -12.31 17.22
CA ALA A 81 -30.95 -13.48 16.36
C ALA A 81 -29.88 -13.48 15.25
N ALA A 82 -29.30 -14.65 14.99
CA ALA A 82 -28.28 -14.85 13.98
C ALA A 82 -28.90 -14.88 12.56
N GLU A 83 -29.00 -13.71 11.92
CA GLU A 83 -29.51 -13.55 10.56
C GLU A 83 -28.41 -13.03 9.61
N TYR A 84 -27.74 -13.93 8.88
CA TYR A 84 -26.53 -13.61 8.11
C TYR A 84 -26.68 -13.72 6.59
N ASP A 85 -27.82 -14.19 6.08
CA ASP A 85 -27.96 -14.54 4.66
C ASP A 85 -27.68 -13.36 3.71
N ASN A 86 -28.04 -12.15 4.12
CA ASN A 86 -27.89 -10.91 3.34
C ASN A 86 -26.55 -10.19 3.53
N TRP A 87 -25.62 -10.76 4.30
CA TRP A 87 -24.32 -10.18 4.62
C TRP A 87 -23.19 -11.04 4.05
N GLU A 88 -22.12 -10.42 3.57
CA GLU A 88 -21.00 -11.13 2.95
C GLU A 88 -19.95 -11.53 3.99
N VAL A 89 -19.73 -10.69 4.98
CA VAL A 89 -18.85 -10.95 6.12
C VAL A 89 -19.59 -10.71 7.43
N VAL A 90 -19.30 -11.55 8.42
CA VAL A 90 -19.77 -11.43 9.80
C VAL A 90 -18.62 -11.79 10.73
N GLU A 91 -18.22 -10.83 11.57
CA GLU A 91 -17.20 -11.02 12.59
C GLU A 91 -17.72 -10.60 13.96
N GLU A 92 -17.31 -11.33 14.99
CA GLU A 92 -17.67 -11.06 16.38
C GLU A 92 -16.43 -10.82 17.22
N SER A 93 -16.55 -9.89 18.17
CA SER A 93 -15.53 -9.70 19.19
C SER A 93 -16.15 -9.09 20.45
N VAL A 94 -15.28 -8.62 21.34
CA VAL A 94 -15.65 -7.92 22.57
C VAL A 94 -14.93 -6.59 22.66
N ILE A 95 -15.61 -5.60 23.21
CA ILE A 95 -15.10 -4.25 23.42
C ILE A 95 -15.52 -3.75 24.80
N THR A 96 -14.62 -3.01 25.46
CA THR A 96 -14.94 -2.24 26.67
C THR A 96 -14.67 -0.78 26.40
N ALA A 97 -15.69 0.06 26.56
CA ALA A 97 -15.61 1.49 26.39
C ALA A 97 -15.89 2.19 27.73
N SER A 98 -14.92 2.98 28.20
CA SER A 98 -15.02 3.77 29.45
C SER A 98 -15.86 5.04 29.28
N ALA A 99 -16.09 5.47 28.05
CA ALA A 99 -16.92 6.59 27.64
C ALA A 99 -17.85 6.16 26.49
N ALA A 100 -18.82 7.01 26.14
CA ALA A 100 -19.64 6.77 24.95
C ALA A 100 -18.76 6.80 23.69
N ILE A 101 -19.02 5.92 22.74
CA ILE A 101 -18.29 5.81 21.47
C ILE A 101 -19.21 6.14 20.30
N ASP A 102 -18.66 6.79 19.28
CA ASP A 102 -19.36 7.19 18.08
C ASP A 102 -18.66 6.65 16.83
N VAL A 103 -19.39 6.59 15.71
CA VAL A 103 -18.84 6.18 14.41
C VAL A 103 -18.19 7.39 13.75
N ARG A 104 -16.95 7.26 13.29
CA ARG A 104 -16.09 8.37 12.85
C ARG A 104 -15.23 7.93 11.68
N SER A 105 -14.76 8.88 10.88
CA SER A 105 -13.65 8.63 9.96
C SER A 105 -12.36 8.33 10.76
N LEU A 106 -11.34 7.76 10.13
CA LEU A 106 -10.03 7.51 10.73
C LEU A 106 -9.35 8.82 11.16
N GLU A 107 -9.57 9.92 10.43
CA GLU A 107 -9.16 11.27 10.86
C GLU A 107 -9.94 11.81 12.09
N GLY A 108 -10.88 11.04 12.64
CA GLY A 108 -11.61 11.37 13.86
C GLY A 108 -12.82 12.29 13.63
N ARG A 109 -13.31 12.47 12.40
CA ARG A 109 -14.52 13.25 12.13
C ARG A 109 -15.77 12.44 12.48
N PRO A 110 -16.63 12.87 13.42
CA PRO A 110 -17.87 12.18 13.72
C PRO A 110 -18.78 12.07 12.48
N SER A 111 -19.42 10.92 12.32
CA SER A 111 -20.41 10.70 11.28
C SER A 111 -21.70 11.48 11.52
N GLU A 112 -22.36 11.87 10.44
CA GLU A 112 -23.66 12.54 10.52
C GLU A 112 -24.80 11.52 10.64
N GLY A 113 -25.76 11.80 11.54
CA GLY A 113 -26.98 11.00 11.69
C GLY A 113 -26.84 9.74 12.54
N LEU A 114 -25.67 9.47 13.11
CA LEU A 114 -25.44 8.36 14.04
C LEU A 114 -25.41 8.84 15.50
N GLU A 115 -26.23 8.20 16.33
CA GLU A 115 -26.24 8.43 17.77
C GLU A 115 -25.08 7.67 18.47
N PRO A 116 -24.43 8.26 19.49
CA PRO A 116 -23.38 7.58 20.24
C PRO A 116 -23.86 6.33 20.96
N ILE A 117 -23.03 5.30 20.97
CA ILE A 117 -23.20 4.07 21.76
C ILE A 117 -22.79 4.38 23.20
N PRO A 118 -23.60 4.07 24.21
CA PRO A 118 -23.26 4.31 25.61
C PRO A 118 -21.97 3.60 26.05
N ALA A 119 -21.34 4.12 27.11
CA ALA A 119 -20.21 3.45 27.75
C ALA A 119 -20.63 2.08 28.31
N GLY A 120 -19.76 1.08 28.22
CA GLY A 120 -20.04 -0.26 28.69
C GLY A 120 -19.13 -1.32 28.11
N SER A 121 -19.38 -2.56 28.51
CA SER A 121 -18.74 -3.76 27.97
C SER A 121 -19.74 -4.51 27.10
N TYR A 122 -19.34 -4.72 25.85
CA TYR A 122 -20.21 -5.28 24.83
C TYR A 122 -19.55 -6.47 24.14
N ARG A 123 -20.37 -7.46 23.81
CA ARG A 123 -20.11 -8.25 22.60
C ARG A 123 -20.57 -7.43 21.41
N VAL A 124 -19.76 -7.46 20.37
CA VAL A 124 -20.04 -6.76 19.12
C VAL A 124 -20.04 -7.77 17.99
N ARG A 125 -21.07 -7.70 17.14
CA ARG A 125 -21.15 -8.37 15.86
C ARG A 125 -21.11 -7.32 14.77
N ALA A 126 -20.09 -7.36 13.94
CA ALA A 126 -19.94 -6.52 12.77
C ALA A 126 -20.32 -7.33 11.53
N LEU A 127 -21.16 -6.74 10.67
CA LEU A 127 -21.60 -7.34 9.42
C LEU A 127 -21.35 -6.34 8.29
N ALA A 128 -20.88 -6.82 7.14
CA ALA A 128 -20.69 -5.96 5.98
C ALA A 128 -21.04 -6.66 4.66
N ARG A 129 -21.35 -5.85 3.66
CA ARG A 129 -21.58 -6.29 2.28
C ARG A 129 -21.24 -5.16 1.30
N GLY A 130 -20.97 -5.54 0.06
CA GLY A 130 -20.64 -4.63 -1.03
C GLY A 130 -19.15 -4.28 -1.13
N ARG A 131 -18.28 -4.86 -0.28
CA ARG A 131 -16.85 -4.52 -0.18
C ARG A 131 -16.04 -4.92 -1.43
N ASP A 132 -16.56 -5.84 -2.24
CA ASP A 132 -15.94 -6.23 -3.51
C ASP A 132 -16.40 -5.36 -4.71
N THR A 133 -17.27 -4.36 -4.50
CA THR A 133 -17.87 -3.58 -5.60
C THR A 133 -16.91 -2.54 -6.19
N SER A 134 -16.13 -1.88 -5.34
CA SER A 134 -15.26 -0.75 -5.71
C SER A 134 -13.93 -0.82 -4.95
N THR A 135 -13.29 -1.99 -5.00
CA THR A 135 -12.08 -2.29 -4.24
C THR A 135 -10.96 -1.28 -4.54
N SER A 136 -10.40 -0.69 -3.48
CA SER A 136 -9.32 0.29 -3.48
C SER A 136 -9.57 1.54 -4.34
N GLN A 137 -10.85 1.91 -4.52
CA GLN A 137 -11.25 3.09 -5.27
C GLN A 137 -11.76 4.20 -4.35
N GLU A 138 -11.71 5.43 -4.84
CA GLU A 138 -12.46 6.55 -4.30
C GLU A 138 -13.87 6.55 -4.91
N VAL A 139 -14.90 6.68 -4.07
CA VAL A 139 -16.30 6.71 -4.49
C VAL A 139 -16.99 7.99 -4.02
N THR A 140 -17.98 8.46 -4.78
CA THR A 140 -18.78 9.64 -4.39
C THR A 140 -20.15 9.28 -3.83
N GLU A 141 -20.54 8.00 -3.93
CA GLU A 141 -21.84 7.48 -3.51
C GLU A 141 -21.61 6.18 -2.73
N PRO A 142 -22.41 5.90 -1.69
CA PRO A 142 -22.18 4.73 -0.84
C PRO A 142 -22.49 3.41 -1.56
N VAL A 143 -21.46 2.59 -1.73
CA VAL A 143 -21.51 1.25 -2.35
C VAL A 143 -21.39 0.10 -1.35
N GLU A 144 -21.08 0.41 -0.09
CA GLU A 144 -20.93 -0.56 1.00
C GLU A 144 -21.96 -0.29 2.11
N ASP A 145 -22.42 -1.37 2.71
CA ASP A 145 -23.29 -1.33 3.90
C ASP A 145 -22.59 -2.05 5.07
N TYR A 146 -22.68 -1.45 6.24
CA TYR A 146 -22.16 -1.97 7.51
C TYR A 146 -23.25 -1.98 8.58
N LEU A 147 -23.30 -3.04 9.37
CA LEU A 147 -24.16 -3.16 10.55
C LEU A 147 -23.32 -3.56 11.76
N PHE A 148 -23.41 -2.80 12.84
CA PHE A 148 -22.82 -3.12 14.13
C PHE A 148 -23.92 -3.41 15.14
N GLN A 149 -23.90 -4.61 15.73
CA GLN A 149 -24.81 -5.01 16.79
C GLN A 149 -24.04 -5.16 18.09
N PHE A 150 -24.43 -4.41 19.11
CA PHE A 150 -23.84 -4.44 20.45
C PHE A 150 -24.83 -5.03 21.45
N TRP A 151 -24.38 -5.91 22.33
CA TRP A 151 -25.17 -6.34 23.48
C TRP A 151 -24.29 -6.50 24.72
N PRO A 152 -24.81 -6.21 25.92
CA PRO A 152 -24.03 -6.29 27.16
C PRO A 152 -23.40 -7.66 27.37
N THR A 153 -22.15 -7.67 27.82
CA THR A 153 -21.45 -8.89 28.25
C THR A 153 -20.82 -8.68 29.64
N PRO A 154 -20.89 -9.66 30.56
CA PRO A 154 -20.24 -9.56 31.86
C PRO A 154 -18.72 -9.35 31.74
N LEU A 155 -18.15 -8.53 32.62
CA LEU A 155 -16.71 -8.23 32.63
C LEU A 155 -15.84 -9.48 32.88
N ASP A 156 -16.37 -10.46 33.61
CA ASP A 156 -15.69 -11.72 33.91
C ASP A 156 -15.47 -12.57 32.63
N ASP A 157 -16.31 -12.38 31.61
CA ASP A 157 -16.18 -13.04 30.31
C ASP A 157 -15.19 -12.31 29.38
N LEU A 158 -14.59 -11.20 29.84
CA LEU A 158 -13.60 -10.37 29.14
C LEU A 158 -12.17 -10.52 29.69
N ALA A 159 -11.93 -11.50 30.58
CA ALA A 159 -10.64 -11.67 31.25
C ALA A 159 -9.50 -12.18 30.34
N GLU A 160 -9.83 -12.60 29.12
CA GLU A 160 -8.87 -12.94 28.08
C GLU A 160 -8.71 -11.75 27.11
N PRO A 161 -7.53 -11.58 26.46
CA PRO A 161 -7.41 -10.61 25.38
C PRO A 161 -8.54 -10.83 24.36
N PRO A 162 -9.10 -9.76 23.76
CA PRO A 162 -10.16 -9.92 22.78
C PRO A 162 -9.68 -10.84 21.65
N VAL A 163 -10.62 -11.57 21.05
CA VAL A 163 -10.38 -12.35 19.83
C VAL A 163 -11.44 -11.95 18.83
N VAL A 164 -11.07 -11.85 17.55
CA VAL A 164 -12.05 -11.68 16.47
C VAL A 164 -12.41 -13.05 15.92
N THR A 165 -13.69 -13.41 16.01
CA THR A 165 -14.24 -14.67 15.51
C THR A 165 -14.98 -14.42 14.21
N THR A 166 -14.52 -14.99 13.11
CA THR A 166 -15.23 -14.92 11.81
C THR A 166 -16.33 -15.96 11.76
N LEU A 167 -17.59 -15.52 11.67
CA LEU A 167 -18.78 -16.37 11.57
C LEU A 167 -19.19 -16.65 10.12
N LYS A 168 -18.98 -15.67 9.23
CA LYS A 168 -19.24 -15.77 7.80
C LYS A 168 -18.21 -14.93 7.06
N LYS A 169 -17.75 -15.44 5.92
CA LYS A 169 -16.95 -14.67 4.98
C LYS A 169 -17.14 -15.22 3.58
N THR A 170 -17.67 -14.39 2.69
CA THR A 170 -17.87 -14.70 1.28
C THR A 170 -17.31 -13.63 0.35
N ASP A 171 -17.03 -12.44 0.88
CA ASP A 171 -16.28 -11.41 0.15
C ASP A 171 -14.78 -11.71 0.10
N LYS A 172 -14.10 -11.09 -0.86
CA LYS A 172 -12.65 -11.22 -1.06
C LYS A 172 -11.86 -10.11 -0.37
N ALA A 173 -12.52 -9.00 -0.03
CA ALA A 173 -11.92 -7.91 0.74
C ALA A 173 -11.24 -8.43 2.01
N TRP A 174 -9.96 -8.09 2.18
CA TRP A 174 -9.15 -8.42 3.36
C TRP A 174 -9.08 -9.92 3.70
N SER A 175 -9.31 -10.82 2.74
CA SER A 175 -9.12 -12.25 2.92
C SER A 175 -7.64 -12.63 2.98
N ASP A 176 -7.30 -13.61 3.83
CA ASP A 176 -6.03 -14.37 3.76
C ASP A 176 -6.01 -15.34 2.57
N GLU A 177 -7.11 -15.46 1.82
CA GLU A 177 -7.04 -16.03 0.48
C GLU A 177 -5.99 -15.23 -0.28
N PRO A 178 -4.97 -15.88 -0.87
CA PRO A 178 -3.98 -15.13 -1.61
C PRO A 178 -4.73 -14.28 -2.63
N SER A 179 -4.61 -12.95 -2.49
CA SER A 179 -5.00 -12.02 -3.55
C SER A 179 -4.50 -12.66 -4.83
N ASN A 180 -5.39 -12.98 -5.79
CA ASN A 180 -5.08 -13.73 -7.02
C ASN A 180 -3.57 -13.82 -7.26
N ASP A 181 -2.95 -14.92 -6.80
CA ASP A 181 -1.48 -15.07 -6.59
C ASP A 181 -0.71 -15.21 -7.91
N THR A 182 -1.04 -14.31 -8.83
CA THR A 182 -0.23 -13.75 -9.90
C THR A 182 0.44 -12.45 -9.46
N GLU A 183 0.20 -11.98 -8.23
CA GLU A 183 0.77 -10.76 -7.66
C GLU A 183 2.24 -10.96 -7.27
N LEU A 184 3.12 -10.83 -8.26
CA LEU A 184 4.56 -10.66 -8.07
C LEU A 184 4.83 -9.32 -7.36
N TRP A 185 4.67 -9.29 -6.03
CA TRP A 185 5.07 -8.14 -5.22
C TRP A 185 6.53 -8.22 -4.80
N PRO A 186 7.31 -7.14 -5.01
CA PRO A 186 8.67 -7.09 -4.54
C PRO A 186 8.72 -7.04 -3.01
N ASP A 187 9.56 -7.87 -2.40
CA ASP A 187 9.94 -7.76 -1.00
C ASP A 187 10.62 -6.42 -0.72
N ARG A 188 9.98 -5.62 0.13
CA ARG A 188 10.42 -4.27 0.48
C ARG A 188 11.29 -4.22 1.74
N THR A 189 11.58 -5.37 2.34
CA THR A 189 12.34 -5.46 3.60
C THR A 189 13.82 -5.80 3.37
N MET A 190 14.12 -6.45 2.24
CA MET A 190 15.45 -6.97 1.94
C MET A 190 16.11 -6.22 0.78
N ILE A 191 17.43 -6.04 0.86
CA ILE A 191 18.23 -5.44 -0.21
C ILE A 191 19.09 -6.48 -0.91
N TYR A 192 19.53 -6.15 -2.12
CA TYR A 192 20.46 -6.98 -2.89
C TYR A 192 21.89 -6.44 -2.84
N VAL A 193 22.85 -7.35 -2.70
CA VAL A 193 24.29 -7.07 -2.66
C VAL A 193 25.05 -8.13 -3.47
N ARG A 194 26.26 -7.79 -3.93
CA ARG A 194 27.24 -8.78 -4.41
C ARG A 194 28.15 -9.15 -3.24
N ASP A 195 28.30 -10.44 -2.96
CA ASP A 195 29.29 -10.90 -2.00
C ASP A 195 30.72 -10.80 -2.57
N GLU A 196 31.72 -11.17 -1.75
CA GLU A 196 33.14 -11.14 -2.14
C GLU A 196 33.49 -11.98 -3.38
N ASN A 197 32.64 -12.95 -3.74
CA ASN A 197 32.81 -13.79 -4.92
C ASN A 197 31.99 -13.28 -6.12
N GLY A 198 31.36 -12.12 -5.99
CA GLY A 198 30.49 -11.54 -7.03
C GLY A 198 29.13 -12.22 -7.12
N VAL A 199 28.71 -13.03 -6.14
CA VAL A 199 27.40 -13.69 -6.16
C VAL A 199 26.34 -12.74 -5.60
N THR A 200 25.21 -12.61 -6.29
CA THR A 200 24.05 -11.84 -5.83
C THR A 200 23.44 -12.49 -4.58
N ARG A 201 23.27 -11.70 -3.52
CA ARG A 201 22.65 -12.10 -2.25
C ARG A 201 21.52 -11.13 -1.90
N LYS A 202 20.39 -11.68 -1.46
CA LYS A 202 19.31 -10.94 -0.79
C LYS A 202 19.60 -10.95 0.71
N VAL A 203 19.75 -9.78 1.32
CA VAL A 203 20.21 -9.63 2.71
C VAL A 203 19.38 -8.58 3.45
N ASP A 204 19.32 -8.73 4.77
CA ASP A 204 18.77 -7.71 5.66
C ASP A 204 19.65 -6.45 5.58
N PRO A 205 19.09 -5.24 5.41
CA PRO A 205 19.86 -3.98 5.40
C PRO A 205 20.73 -3.77 6.64
N GLU A 206 20.33 -4.30 7.79
CA GLU A 206 21.02 -4.24 9.07
C GLU A 206 21.94 -5.47 9.31
N SER A 207 22.15 -6.32 8.31
CA SER A 207 23.23 -7.32 8.34
C SER A 207 24.60 -6.67 8.14
N ASP A 208 25.69 -7.42 8.41
CA ASP A 208 27.05 -6.93 8.15
C ASP A 208 27.28 -6.58 6.68
N LEU A 209 26.76 -7.40 5.76
CA LEU A 209 26.83 -7.12 4.32
C LEU A 209 25.99 -5.90 3.93
N GLY A 210 24.81 -5.73 4.54
CA GLY A 210 23.94 -4.57 4.31
C GLY A 210 24.57 -3.26 4.78
N ARG A 211 25.18 -3.26 5.97
CA ARG A 211 25.96 -2.11 6.47
C ARG A 211 27.18 -1.81 5.61
N ALA A 212 27.88 -2.86 5.14
CA ALA A 212 29.06 -2.69 4.29
C ALA A 212 28.72 -2.04 2.94
N VAL A 213 27.66 -2.50 2.25
CA VAL A 213 27.25 -1.88 0.98
C VAL A 213 26.76 -0.44 1.19
N ARG A 214 26.10 -0.15 2.32
CA ARG A 214 25.67 1.21 2.66
C ARG A 214 26.87 2.14 2.88
N ALA A 215 27.93 1.65 3.51
CA ALA A 215 29.18 2.41 3.68
C ALA A 215 29.85 2.70 2.32
N LEU A 216 29.88 1.72 1.40
CA LEU A 216 30.38 1.94 0.03
C LEU A 216 29.53 2.97 -0.73
N LYS A 217 28.21 2.91 -0.59
CA LYS A 217 27.30 3.90 -1.17
C LYS A 217 27.61 5.32 -0.70
N LEU A 218 27.93 5.49 0.59
CA LEU A 218 28.31 6.77 1.19
C LEU A 218 29.72 7.24 0.79
N ALA A 219 30.53 6.39 0.14
CA ALA A 219 31.83 6.76 -0.41
C ALA A 219 31.75 7.39 -1.81
N TYR A 220 30.57 7.40 -2.45
CA TYR A 220 30.28 8.07 -3.73
C TYR A 220 31.26 7.73 -4.87
N GLY A 221 31.66 6.46 -4.96
CA GLY A 221 32.67 6.01 -5.94
C GLY A 221 34.10 6.40 -5.57
N GLY A 222 34.39 6.56 -4.28
CA GLY A 222 35.75 6.81 -3.75
C GLY A 222 36.14 8.29 -3.66
N ARG A 223 35.27 9.22 -4.03
CA ARG A 223 35.53 10.68 -3.95
C ARG A 223 34.25 11.47 -3.66
N PRO A 224 34.32 12.59 -2.91
CA PRO A 224 33.14 13.42 -2.63
C PRO A 224 32.39 13.89 -3.88
N LEU A 225 31.09 14.15 -3.73
CA LEU A 225 30.32 14.87 -4.75
C LEU A 225 30.71 16.35 -4.74
N GLU A 226 30.76 16.98 -5.90
CA GLU A 226 31.17 18.39 -6.06
C GLU A 226 30.20 19.15 -6.97
N GLY A 227 30.19 20.47 -6.84
CA GLY A 227 29.41 21.37 -7.70
C GLY A 227 27.91 21.03 -7.70
N LYS A 228 27.31 20.97 -8.89
CA LYS A 228 25.87 20.73 -9.05
C LYS A 228 25.41 19.38 -8.48
N LEU A 229 26.30 18.41 -8.31
CA LEU A 229 25.93 17.06 -7.85
C LEU A 229 25.64 16.98 -6.35
N THR A 230 26.11 17.94 -5.53
CA THR A 230 25.87 17.92 -4.08
C THR A 230 24.40 18.03 -3.73
N ASP A 231 23.64 18.74 -4.57
CA ASP A 231 22.23 19.06 -4.36
C ASP A 231 21.29 18.05 -5.02
N GLN A 232 21.85 17.02 -5.68
CA GLN A 232 21.07 16.04 -6.44
C GLN A 232 20.80 14.78 -5.61
N THR A 233 19.52 14.52 -5.34
CA THR A 233 19.05 13.36 -4.56
C THR A 233 19.60 12.03 -5.10
N TYR A 234 19.55 11.83 -6.42
CA TYR A 234 19.95 10.58 -7.05
C TYR A 234 21.46 10.44 -7.27
N ALA A 235 22.22 11.54 -7.30
CA ALA A 235 23.68 11.50 -7.55
C ALA A 235 24.41 10.64 -6.51
N LYS A 236 23.97 10.65 -5.24
CA LYS A 236 24.54 9.83 -4.17
C LYS A 236 24.42 8.33 -4.44
N ALA A 237 23.27 7.89 -4.92
CA ALA A 237 23.02 6.47 -5.21
C ALA A 237 23.75 6.04 -6.49
N LEU A 238 23.77 6.90 -7.50
CA LEU A 238 24.35 6.61 -8.80
C LEU A 238 25.88 6.65 -8.81
N ALA A 239 26.49 7.59 -8.07
CA ALA A 239 27.95 7.71 -7.96
C ALA A 239 28.60 6.47 -7.37
N PHE A 240 27.87 5.70 -6.57
CA PHE A 240 28.30 4.40 -6.07
C PHE A 240 28.33 3.32 -7.15
N LEU A 241 27.44 3.38 -8.13
CA LEU A 241 27.31 2.38 -9.20
C LEU A 241 28.20 2.73 -10.40
N ASP A 242 28.24 3.99 -10.81
CA ASP A 242 29.10 4.48 -11.90
C ASP A 242 29.40 5.97 -11.71
N ARG A 243 30.54 6.28 -11.09
CA ARG A 243 30.95 7.67 -10.87
C ARG A 243 31.29 8.43 -12.17
N PRO A 244 32.08 7.87 -13.11
CA PRO A 244 32.37 8.54 -14.38
C PRO A 244 31.13 8.97 -15.15
N LEU A 245 30.10 8.13 -15.23
CA LEU A 245 28.86 8.44 -15.95
C LEU A 245 28.09 9.58 -15.27
N VAL A 246 28.00 9.59 -13.94
CA VAL A 246 27.36 10.69 -13.18
C VAL A 246 28.09 12.02 -13.38
N ASP A 247 29.42 12.00 -13.36
CA ASP A 247 30.23 13.20 -13.61
C ASP A 247 30.09 13.70 -15.06
N TRP A 248 29.94 12.78 -16.02
CA TRP A 248 29.68 13.12 -17.42
C TRP A 248 28.31 13.81 -17.55
N LEU A 249 27.24 13.26 -16.95
CA LEU A 249 25.90 13.87 -16.97
C LEU A 249 25.91 15.30 -16.42
N ALA A 250 26.67 15.57 -15.36
CA ALA A 250 26.77 16.89 -14.75
C ALA A 250 27.36 17.98 -15.67
N GLN A 251 28.08 17.56 -16.73
CA GLN A 251 28.74 18.45 -17.69
C GLN A 251 27.89 18.69 -18.95
N GLN A 252 26.78 17.96 -19.11
CA GLN A 252 25.96 18.04 -20.32
C GLN A 252 24.97 19.21 -20.29
N ASP A 253 24.55 19.63 -21.48
CA ASP A 253 23.45 20.59 -21.65
C ASP A 253 22.08 19.90 -21.65
N GLY A 254 21.01 20.69 -21.69
CA GLY A 254 19.64 20.17 -21.62
C GLY A 254 19.27 19.28 -22.81
N GLU A 255 19.85 19.51 -24.00
CA GLU A 255 19.54 18.73 -25.20
C GLU A 255 20.13 17.33 -25.10
N MET A 256 21.40 17.23 -24.71
CA MET A 256 22.06 15.95 -24.47
C MET A 256 21.41 15.17 -23.32
N LEU A 257 20.99 15.85 -22.26
CA LEU A 257 20.26 15.22 -21.14
C LEU A 257 18.87 14.69 -21.57
N ASP A 258 18.17 15.39 -22.47
CA ASP A 258 16.90 14.91 -23.02
C ASP A 258 17.10 13.71 -23.95
N GLU A 259 18.16 13.69 -24.76
CA GLU A 259 18.54 12.53 -25.58
C GLU A 259 18.86 11.31 -24.70
N PHE A 260 19.64 11.52 -23.64
CA PHE A 260 19.99 10.48 -22.66
C PHE A 260 18.75 9.87 -21.99
N LYS A 261 17.81 10.71 -21.51
CA LYS A 261 16.54 10.23 -20.92
C LYS A 261 15.72 9.44 -21.94
N THR A 262 15.61 9.95 -23.16
CA THR A 262 14.87 9.28 -24.24
C THR A 262 15.44 7.90 -24.51
N PHE A 263 16.77 7.78 -24.57
CA PHE A 263 17.44 6.49 -24.72
C PHE A 263 17.09 5.55 -23.55
N CYS A 264 17.23 6.01 -22.31
CA CYS A 264 16.88 5.21 -21.12
C CYS A 264 15.44 4.68 -21.18
N ILE A 265 14.47 5.54 -21.50
CA ILE A 265 13.04 5.15 -21.59
C ILE A 265 12.84 4.06 -22.64
N ARG A 266 13.40 4.25 -23.85
CA ARG A 266 13.23 3.28 -24.94
C ARG A 266 13.85 1.93 -24.62
N THR A 267 15.06 1.94 -24.06
CA THR A 267 15.74 0.70 -23.67
C THR A 267 14.99 -0.01 -22.54
N CYS A 268 14.44 0.74 -21.59
CA CYS A 268 13.64 0.16 -20.50
C CYS A 268 12.31 -0.42 -21.00
N PHE A 269 11.66 0.22 -21.96
CA PHE A 269 10.41 -0.28 -22.55
C PHE A 269 10.67 -1.55 -23.36
N ALA A 270 11.78 -1.62 -24.08
CA ALA A 270 12.19 -2.82 -24.81
C ALA A 270 12.52 -3.99 -23.88
N VAL A 271 13.34 -3.79 -22.83
CA VAL A 271 13.73 -4.88 -21.92
C VAL A 271 12.57 -5.39 -21.07
N SER A 272 11.61 -4.52 -20.74
CA SER A 272 10.41 -4.88 -19.98
C SER A 272 9.27 -5.44 -20.84
N GLY A 273 9.40 -5.34 -22.18
CA GLY A 273 8.39 -5.75 -23.15
C GLY A 273 7.19 -4.81 -23.28
N LEU A 274 7.25 -3.61 -22.69
CA LEU A 274 6.19 -2.61 -22.77
C LEU A 274 6.02 -2.01 -24.17
N ASP A 275 7.06 -2.09 -25.00
CA ASP A 275 7.01 -1.70 -26.41
C ASP A 275 6.07 -2.56 -27.27
N ASN A 276 5.65 -3.73 -26.77
CA ASN A 276 4.66 -4.58 -27.44
C ASN A 276 3.21 -4.06 -27.30
N TYR A 277 2.99 -3.00 -26.52
CA TYR A 277 1.67 -2.45 -26.24
C TYR A 277 1.52 -1.08 -26.90
N PRO A 278 0.76 -0.96 -28.02
CA PRO A 278 0.67 0.28 -28.79
C PRO A 278 0.26 1.50 -27.95
N TRP A 279 -0.67 1.30 -27.01
CA TRP A 279 -1.15 2.35 -26.13
C TRP A 279 -0.06 2.89 -25.17
N VAL A 280 0.90 2.04 -24.76
CA VAL A 280 2.05 2.44 -23.93
C VAL A 280 3.06 3.21 -24.77
N THR A 281 3.34 2.73 -25.99
CA THR A 281 4.27 3.39 -26.90
C THR A 281 3.76 4.75 -27.36
N GLU A 282 2.46 4.86 -27.72
CA GLU A 282 1.84 6.12 -28.11
C GLU A 282 1.89 7.15 -26.97
N TRP A 283 1.69 6.69 -25.73
CA TRP A 283 1.80 7.54 -24.55
C TRP A 283 3.24 8.05 -24.37
N ALA A 284 4.23 7.15 -24.40
CA ALA A 284 5.64 7.54 -24.25
C ALA A 284 6.11 8.45 -25.39
N ASP A 285 5.69 8.19 -26.63
CA ASP A 285 5.96 9.05 -27.79
C ASP A 285 5.45 10.48 -27.56
N ARG A 286 4.22 10.60 -27.05
CA ARG A 286 3.61 11.90 -26.72
C ARG A 286 4.42 12.62 -25.64
N ALA A 287 4.75 11.94 -24.54
CA ALA A 287 5.49 12.54 -23.44
C ALA A 287 6.91 12.99 -23.85
N ILE A 288 7.62 12.16 -24.64
CA ILE A 288 8.95 12.47 -25.17
C ILE A 288 8.88 13.66 -26.14
N ALA A 289 7.92 13.65 -27.08
CA ALA A 289 7.77 14.72 -28.07
C ALA A 289 7.44 16.07 -27.42
N GLN A 290 6.62 16.07 -26.38
CA GLN A 290 6.23 17.26 -25.63
C GLN A 290 7.26 17.66 -24.57
N ARG A 291 8.22 16.77 -24.25
CA ARG A 291 9.18 16.89 -23.13
C ARG A 291 8.48 17.19 -21.79
N ARG A 292 7.30 16.60 -21.60
CA ARG A 292 6.39 16.87 -20.49
C ARG A 292 5.55 15.62 -20.20
N LEU A 293 5.29 15.34 -18.93
CA LEU A 293 4.28 14.35 -18.54
C LEU A 293 2.88 14.96 -18.55
N ASP A 294 1.97 14.18 -19.08
CA ASP A 294 0.54 14.44 -19.10
C ASP A 294 -0.08 14.09 -17.74
N GLU A 295 -1.24 14.64 -17.41
CA GLU A 295 -1.88 14.51 -16.08
C GLU A 295 -2.26 13.04 -15.77
N ASP A 296 -2.45 12.23 -16.81
CA ASP A 296 -2.78 10.81 -16.76
C ASP A 296 -1.55 9.89 -16.50
N TYR A 297 -0.38 10.43 -16.16
CA TYR A 297 0.81 9.61 -15.87
C TYR A 297 0.57 8.59 -14.74
N PHE A 298 -0.12 9.00 -13.67
CA PHE A 298 -0.43 8.08 -12.57
C PHE A 298 -1.40 6.98 -13.02
N ASP A 299 -2.36 7.31 -13.89
CA ASP A 299 -3.26 6.34 -14.50
C ASP A 299 -2.51 5.35 -15.40
N LEU A 300 -1.52 5.82 -16.17
CA LEU A 300 -0.62 4.95 -16.94
C LEU A 300 0.14 3.98 -16.02
N ALA A 301 0.76 4.51 -14.96
CA ALA A 301 1.58 3.72 -14.05
C ALA A 301 0.74 2.66 -13.32
N GLU A 302 -0.43 3.04 -12.81
CA GLU A 302 -1.38 2.13 -12.18
C GLU A 302 -1.95 1.12 -13.20
N ARG A 303 -2.29 1.56 -14.42
CA ARG A 303 -2.74 0.63 -15.46
C ARG A 303 -1.66 -0.39 -15.81
N VAL A 304 -0.41 0.02 -16.05
CA VAL A 304 0.68 -0.92 -16.34
C VAL A 304 0.89 -1.90 -15.19
N LYS A 305 0.81 -1.41 -13.95
CA LYS A 305 0.95 -2.21 -12.73
C LYS A 305 -0.17 -3.25 -12.59
N TRP A 306 -1.41 -2.90 -12.88
CA TRP A 306 -2.58 -3.75 -12.64
C TRP A 306 -3.11 -4.50 -13.86
N ASP A 307 -2.67 -4.17 -15.07
CA ASP A 307 -3.15 -4.82 -16.29
C ASP A 307 -2.71 -6.30 -16.30
N PRO A 308 -3.66 -7.26 -16.25
CA PRO A 308 -3.35 -8.69 -16.18
C PRO A 308 -2.80 -9.23 -17.50
N THR A 309 -2.91 -8.48 -18.60
CA THR A 309 -2.39 -8.86 -19.91
C THR A 309 -0.91 -8.52 -20.10
N ILE A 310 -0.33 -7.75 -19.18
CA ILE A 310 1.10 -7.43 -19.14
C ILE A 310 1.80 -8.40 -18.20
N PRO A 311 2.63 -9.34 -18.72
CA PRO A 311 3.43 -10.21 -17.88
C PRO A 311 4.32 -9.39 -16.96
N LYS A 312 4.27 -9.71 -15.67
CA LYS A 312 5.04 -9.03 -14.63
C LYS A 312 6.30 -9.82 -14.31
N ARG A 313 7.38 -9.12 -13.98
CA ARG A 313 8.65 -9.71 -13.54
C ARG A 313 9.22 -8.96 -12.36
N ILE A 314 9.52 -9.67 -11.27
CA ILE A 314 10.38 -9.15 -10.21
C ILE A 314 11.83 -9.26 -10.67
N VAL A 315 12.58 -8.17 -10.51
CA VAL A 315 14.03 -8.14 -10.72
C VAL A 315 14.74 -7.85 -9.39
N PRO A 316 15.87 -8.53 -9.11
CA PRO A 316 16.74 -8.15 -8.01
C PRO A 316 17.15 -6.68 -8.12
N GLY A 317 17.10 -5.93 -7.02
CA GLY A 317 17.56 -4.54 -7.02
C GLY A 317 19.04 -4.43 -7.34
N VAL A 318 19.48 -3.31 -7.92
CA VAL A 318 20.92 -3.01 -8.02
C VAL A 318 21.54 -2.90 -6.60
N PRO A 319 22.88 -2.94 -6.45
CA PRO A 319 23.51 -2.98 -5.14
C PRO A 319 22.95 -1.95 -4.13
N SER A 320 22.61 -2.42 -2.93
CA SER A 320 21.95 -1.65 -1.85
C SER A 320 20.48 -1.28 -2.08
N ARG A 321 19.80 -1.85 -3.09
CA ARG A 321 18.38 -1.57 -3.38
C ARG A 321 17.50 -2.80 -3.23
N LEU A 322 16.22 -2.53 -3.04
CA LEU A 322 15.15 -3.53 -2.95
C LEU A 322 14.91 -4.15 -4.33
N GLU A 323 14.33 -5.34 -4.37
CA GLU A 323 13.73 -5.84 -5.62
C GLU A 323 12.58 -4.94 -6.06
N SER A 324 12.28 -4.99 -7.36
CA SER A 324 11.29 -4.14 -7.99
C SER A 324 10.53 -4.87 -9.08
N LEU A 325 9.36 -4.34 -9.43
CA LEU A 325 8.53 -4.83 -10.52
C LEU A 325 9.01 -4.17 -11.82
N GLN A 326 9.66 -4.94 -12.70
CA GLN A 326 10.39 -4.42 -13.86
C GLN A 326 9.55 -3.48 -14.74
N GLN A 327 8.32 -3.88 -15.07
CA GLN A 327 7.42 -3.08 -15.92
C GLN A 327 7.04 -1.76 -15.26
N TYR A 328 6.87 -1.75 -13.94
CA TYR A 328 6.52 -0.55 -13.20
C TYR A 328 7.69 0.43 -13.13
N GLU A 329 8.91 -0.06 -12.87
CA GLU A 329 10.11 0.79 -12.89
C GLU A 329 10.41 1.33 -14.29
N ALA A 330 10.14 0.55 -15.34
CA ALA A 330 10.28 1.02 -16.71
C ALA A 330 9.39 2.25 -16.98
N VAL A 331 8.13 2.24 -16.54
CA VAL A 331 7.25 3.42 -16.66
C VAL A 331 7.79 4.62 -15.87
N LYS A 332 8.36 4.42 -14.68
CA LYS A 332 8.93 5.51 -13.89
C LYS A 332 10.10 6.22 -14.54
N THR A 333 10.75 5.63 -15.54
CA THR A 333 11.77 6.36 -16.34
C THR A 333 11.22 7.63 -16.98
N LEU A 334 9.90 7.69 -17.22
CA LEU A 334 9.19 8.86 -17.71
C LEU A 334 9.07 9.98 -16.65
N ALA A 335 9.20 9.67 -15.35
CA ALA A 335 9.08 10.65 -14.24
C ALA A 335 9.99 11.87 -14.42
N GLY A 336 11.14 11.73 -15.10
CA GLY A 336 12.02 12.83 -15.45
C GLY A 336 11.40 13.91 -16.38
N PHE A 337 10.19 13.70 -16.90
CA PHE A 337 9.42 14.72 -17.62
C PHE A 337 8.29 15.34 -16.77
N TYR A 338 8.18 14.98 -15.48
CA TYR A 338 7.19 15.55 -14.56
C TYR A 338 7.54 17.01 -14.26
N GLU A 339 6.76 17.91 -14.84
CA GLU A 339 7.01 19.35 -14.81
C GLU A 339 6.60 20.11 -13.54
N PRO A 340 5.56 19.72 -12.77
CA PRO A 340 5.05 20.58 -11.69
C PRO A 340 5.99 20.70 -10.49
N VAL A 341 7.06 19.89 -10.41
CA VAL A 341 8.14 20.06 -9.45
C VAL A 341 9.33 20.76 -10.13
N PRO A 342 9.85 21.88 -9.58
CA PRO A 342 10.86 22.72 -10.23
C PRO A 342 12.27 22.11 -10.14
N TYR A 343 12.42 20.86 -10.57
CA TYR A 343 13.71 20.19 -10.69
C TYR A 343 14.44 20.63 -11.96
N ASP A 344 15.75 20.77 -11.87
CA ASP A 344 16.60 21.08 -13.02
C ASP A 344 16.73 19.88 -13.97
N ALA A 345 17.28 20.11 -15.17
CA ALA A 345 17.43 19.08 -16.19
C ALA A 345 18.35 17.93 -15.75
N LEU A 346 19.36 18.22 -14.91
CA LEU A 346 20.30 17.23 -14.40
C LEU A 346 19.60 16.28 -13.43
N HIS A 347 18.80 16.81 -12.51
CA HIS A 347 17.99 16.03 -11.59
C HIS A 347 17.11 15.03 -12.33
N ARG A 348 16.39 15.52 -13.34
CA ARG A 348 15.47 14.72 -14.17
C ARG A 348 16.20 13.60 -14.91
N ALA A 349 17.41 13.87 -15.43
CA ALA A 349 18.22 12.85 -16.08
C ALA A 349 18.73 11.78 -15.11
N LEU A 350 19.21 12.19 -13.93
CA LEU A 350 19.65 11.28 -12.87
C LEU A 350 18.48 10.41 -12.35
N GLU A 351 17.28 10.99 -12.22
CA GLU A 351 16.08 10.25 -11.86
C GLU A 351 15.73 9.16 -12.89
N SER A 352 15.61 9.54 -14.17
CA SER A 352 15.37 8.57 -15.25
C SER A 352 16.45 7.48 -15.30
N TYR A 353 17.72 7.84 -15.05
CA TYR A 353 18.81 6.88 -15.01
C TYR A 353 18.67 5.88 -13.84
N MET A 354 18.32 6.35 -12.65
CA MET A 354 18.11 5.48 -11.49
C MET A 354 16.97 4.48 -11.75
N TRP A 355 15.84 4.94 -12.30
CA TRP A 355 14.73 4.05 -12.66
C TRP A 355 15.11 3.06 -13.76
N ALA A 356 15.96 3.48 -14.70
CA ALA A 356 16.48 2.57 -15.72
C ALA A 356 17.33 1.46 -15.09
N LEU A 357 18.27 1.80 -14.19
CA LEU A 357 19.05 0.79 -13.47
C LEU A 357 18.15 -0.16 -12.66
N ASP A 358 17.13 0.35 -11.98
CA ASP A 358 16.16 -0.47 -11.23
C ASP A 358 15.31 -1.37 -12.17
N THR A 359 15.09 -0.97 -13.43
CA THR A 359 14.40 -1.80 -14.44
C THR A 359 15.27 -3.00 -14.88
N PHE A 360 16.58 -2.78 -15.03
CA PHE A 360 17.52 -3.86 -15.39
C PHE A 360 17.84 -4.77 -14.21
N GLY A 361 17.86 -4.21 -13.00
CA GLY A 361 18.18 -4.93 -11.77
C GLY A 361 19.63 -5.43 -11.71
N MET A 362 19.97 -6.16 -10.65
CA MET A 362 21.33 -6.67 -10.36
C MET A 362 21.95 -7.47 -11.52
N ASP A 363 21.11 -8.13 -12.31
CA ASP A 363 21.56 -9.08 -13.35
C ASP A 363 21.86 -8.40 -14.68
N GLY A 364 21.38 -7.16 -14.91
CA GLY A 364 21.52 -6.47 -16.20
C GLY A 364 22.05 -5.04 -16.13
N TYR A 365 22.15 -4.43 -14.94
CA TYR A 365 22.49 -3.00 -14.86
C TYR A 365 23.90 -2.68 -15.38
N GLU A 366 24.88 -3.57 -15.22
CA GLU A 366 26.26 -3.37 -15.70
C GLU A 366 26.34 -3.38 -17.23
N GLU A 367 25.59 -4.28 -17.87
CA GLU A 367 25.48 -4.34 -19.33
C GLU A 367 24.76 -3.09 -19.88
N PHE A 368 23.72 -2.63 -19.18
CA PHE A 368 23.05 -1.40 -19.53
C PHE A 368 23.98 -0.17 -19.39
N ILE A 369 24.79 -0.10 -18.32
CA ILE A 369 25.82 0.92 -18.16
C ILE A 369 26.82 0.89 -19.32
N ALA A 370 27.31 -0.30 -19.69
CA ALA A 370 28.23 -0.45 -20.81
C ALA A 370 27.60 0.04 -22.12
N THR A 371 26.31 -0.24 -22.33
CA THR A 371 25.53 0.23 -23.48
C THR A 371 25.41 1.75 -23.50
N LEU A 372 25.19 2.39 -22.35
CA LEU A 372 25.17 3.86 -22.24
C LEU A 372 26.53 4.46 -22.57
N ARG A 373 27.62 3.85 -22.09
CA ARG A 373 28.98 4.32 -22.37
C ARG A 373 29.31 4.27 -23.85
N ASP A 374 28.95 3.18 -24.53
CA ASP A 374 29.11 3.04 -25.98
C ASP A 374 28.25 4.05 -26.74
N ARG A 375 26.98 4.20 -26.37
CA ARG A 375 26.03 5.08 -27.07
C ARG A 375 26.39 6.56 -27.01
N PHE A 376 26.99 7.00 -25.90
CA PHE A 376 27.28 8.41 -25.61
C PHE A 376 28.78 8.73 -25.53
N ASP A 377 29.64 7.81 -25.99
CA ASP A 377 31.10 7.94 -25.97
C ASP A 377 31.66 8.36 -24.59
N ILE A 378 31.08 7.80 -23.52
CA ILE A 378 31.43 8.16 -22.14
C ILE A 378 32.75 7.48 -21.79
N PRO A 379 33.77 8.24 -21.31
CA PRO A 379 35.05 7.65 -20.92
C PRO A 379 34.89 6.54 -19.88
N GLY A 380 35.53 5.40 -20.14
CA GLY A 380 35.79 4.40 -19.09
C GLY A 380 36.84 4.92 -18.10
N GLU A 381 36.83 4.34 -16.89
CA GLU A 381 37.94 4.50 -15.94
C GLU A 381 39.23 3.82 -16.42
#